data_AF-A0A4V3F8D4-F1
#
_entry.id   AF-A0A4V3F8D4-F1
#
_cell.length_a   1.000
_cell.length_b   1.000
_cell.length_c   1.000
_cell.angle_alpha   90.00
_cell.angle_beta   90.00
_cell.angle_gamma   90.00
#
_symmetry.space_group_name_H-M   'P 1'
#
loop_
_entity.id
_entity.type
_entity.pdbx_description
1 polymer ?
#
loop_
_entity_poly.entity_id
_entity_poly.type
_entity_poly.pdbx_seq_one_letter_code
_entity_poly.pdbx_strand_id
1 'polypeptide(L)'
;MENFKKNWQIQHNWQLLFPVLGLLILGYSSYRLADVLVGNTNMFLVVIFSIALFFTLLKLTLFLFKKLEHKWPVEHRWEMIRVFIVFAVTGSSSMLIGKPIIALIGITKENLNDVLYWILYFIVGIIFYQILLVTFGWLFGQFKFFWEFEKKMLRRFGLERFLN
;
A
#
# COMPACT_ATOMS: atom_id res chain seq x y z
N MET A 1 -25.93 11.84 6.05
CA MET A 1 -25.17 11.01 5.08
C MET A 1 -24.85 11.76 3.78
N GLU A 2 -25.68 12.70 3.35
CA GLU A 2 -25.48 13.48 2.12
C GLU A 2 -24.19 14.31 2.11
N ASN A 3 -23.87 15.00 3.21
CA ASN A 3 -22.61 15.75 3.35
C ASN A 3 -21.37 14.88 3.16
N PHE A 4 -21.40 13.62 3.62
CA PHE A 4 -20.30 12.68 3.44
C PHE A 4 -20.14 12.29 1.98
N LYS A 5 -21.24 11.92 1.30
CA LYS A 5 -21.22 11.58 -0.13
C LYS A 5 -20.69 12.74 -0.97
N LYS A 6 -21.10 13.98 -0.67
CA LYS A 6 -20.62 15.19 -1.35
C LYS A 6 -19.12 15.40 -1.13
N ASN A 7 -18.64 15.32 0.11
CA ASN A 7 -17.23 15.54 0.45
C ASN A 7 -16.28 14.53 -0.21
N TRP A 8 -16.74 13.29 -0.38
CA TRP A 8 -16.00 12.20 -1.00
C TRP A 8 -16.29 12.01 -2.49
N GLN A 9 -17.12 12.87 -3.08
CA GLN A 9 -17.53 12.82 -4.50
C GLN A 9 -18.10 11.44 -4.87
N ILE A 10 -18.90 10.86 -3.98
CA ILE A 10 -19.57 9.58 -4.18
C ILE A 10 -20.78 9.82 -5.07
N GLN A 11 -20.76 9.22 -6.26
CA GLN A 11 -21.83 9.25 -7.24
C GLN A 11 -22.80 8.07 -7.05
N HIS A 12 -22.28 6.90 -6.70
CA HIS A 12 -23.07 5.66 -6.58
C HIS A 12 -22.91 5.03 -5.20
N ASN A 13 -23.98 4.46 -4.66
CA ASN A 13 -23.97 3.91 -3.29
C ASN A 13 -22.94 2.78 -3.10
N TRP A 14 -22.65 1.97 -4.12
CA TRP A 14 -21.64 0.92 -4.02
C TRP A 14 -20.23 1.46 -3.73
N GLN A 15 -19.93 2.72 -4.06
CA GLN A 15 -18.64 3.35 -3.80
C GLN A 15 -18.40 3.59 -2.30
N LEU A 16 -19.44 3.57 -1.47
CA LEU A 16 -19.31 3.63 0.00
C LEU A 16 -18.54 2.43 0.57
N LEU A 17 -18.46 1.33 -0.19
CA LEU A 17 -17.67 0.16 0.17
C LEU A 17 -16.20 0.52 0.40
N PHE A 18 -15.61 1.45 -0.37
CA PHE A 18 -14.18 1.79 -0.20
C PHE A 18 -13.88 2.53 1.09
N PRO A 19 -14.60 3.61 1.48
CA PRO A 19 -14.46 4.19 2.81
C PRO A 19 -14.65 3.19 3.95
N VAL A 20 -15.64 2.30 3.84
CA VAL A 20 -15.87 1.27 4.87
C VAL A 20 -14.69 0.30 4.94
N LEU A 21 -14.24 -0.24 3.80
CA LEU A 21 -13.06 -1.11 3.74
C LEU A 21 -11.80 -0.40 4.26
N GLY A 22 -11.61 0.88 3.90
CA GLY A 22 -10.49 1.68 4.38
C GLY A 22 -10.49 1.80 5.91
N LEU A 23 -11.65 2.06 6.52
CA LEU A 23 -11.78 2.10 7.98
C LEU A 23 -11.55 0.73 8.63
N LEU A 24 -12.05 -0.35 8.04
CA LEU A 24 -11.83 -1.71 8.55
C LEU A 24 -10.34 -2.10 8.50
N ILE A 25 -9.67 -1.85 7.37
CA ILE A 25 -8.23 -2.10 7.20
C ILE A 25 -7.42 -1.27 8.19
N LEU A 26 -7.79 0.01 8.38
CA LEU A 26 -7.13 0.90 9.33
C LEU A 26 -7.33 0.40 10.77
N GLY A 27 -8.54 -0.05 11.12
CA GLY A 27 -8.85 -0.63 12.43
C GLY A 27 -8.01 -1.88 12.71
N TYR A 28 -8.00 -2.83 11.77
CA TYR A 28 -7.18 -4.04 11.87
C TYR A 28 -5.69 -3.72 12.00
N SER A 29 -5.19 -2.78 11.19
CA SER A 29 -3.77 -2.38 11.23
C SER A 29 -3.41 -1.70 12.54
N SER A 30 -4.31 -0.86 13.08
CA SER A 30 -4.10 -0.18 14.36
C SER A 30 -4.06 -1.16 15.52
N TYR A 31 -4.95 -2.15 15.53
CA TYR A 31 -4.95 -3.23 16.52
C TYR A 31 -3.68 -4.07 16.44
N ARG A 32 -3.31 -4.52 15.23
CA ARG A 32 -2.09 -5.32 15.02
C ARG A 32 -0.83 -4.58 15.45
N LEU A 33 -0.75 -3.27 15.18
CA LEU A 33 0.37 -2.45 15.63
C LEU A 33 0.36 -2.26 17.15
N ALA A 34 -0.80 -2.02 17.76
CA ALA A 34 -0.93 -1.90 19.20
C ALA A 34 -0.51 -3.19 19.93
N ASP A 35 -0.94 -4.34 19.43
CA ASP A 35 -0.62 -5.66 19.97
C ASP A 35 0.88 -5.94 19.93
N VAL A 36 1.55 -5.62 18.81
CA VAL A 36 3.01 -5.76 18.67
C VAL A 36 3.78 -4.79 19.58
N LEU A 37 3.28 -3.57 19.80
CA LEU A 37 3.96 -2.55 20.60
C LEU A 37 3.80 -2.75 22.11
N VAL A 38 2.60 -3.10 22.57
CA VAL A 38 2.28 -3.28 24.00
C VAL A 38 2.71 -4.66 24.49
N GLY A 39 2.75 -5.65 23.58
CA GLY A 39 2.95 -7.05 23.93
C GLY A 39 1.72 -7.64 24.63
N ASN A 40 1.59 -8.96 24.59
CA ASN A 40 0.44 -9.72 25.13
C ASN A 40 0.39 -9.77 26.67
N THR A 41 0.74 -8.66 27.33
CA THR A 41 0.74 -8.53 28.80
C THR A 41 -0.66 -8.20 29.31
N ASN A 42 -1.36 -7.25 28.69
CA ASN A 42 -2.67 -6.79 29.15
C ASN A 42 -3.61 -6.43 27.98
N MET A 43 -4.68 -7.20 27.82
CA MET A 43 -5.70 -6.97 26.78
C MET A 43 -6.32 -5.57 26.84
N PHE A 44 -6.58 -5.05 28.05
CA PHE A 44 -7.13 -3.70 28.22
C PHE A 44 -6.19 -2.60 27.70
N LEU A 45 -4.89 -2.75 27.91
CA LEU A 45 -3.90 -1.79 27.40
C LEU A 45 -3.85 -1.83 25.87
N VAL A 46 -3.87 -3.03 25.26
CA VAL A 46 -3.89 -3.19 23.80
C VAL A 46 -5.11 -2.50 23.18
N VAL A 47 -6.31 -2.64 23.78
CA VAL A 47 -7.53 -1.99 23.28
C VAL A 47 -7.42 -0.47 23.35
N ILE A 48 -6.98 0.10 24.48
CA ILE A 48 -6.82 1.55 24.64
C ILE A 48 -5.80 2.10 23.65
N PHE A 49 -4.65 1.44 23.51
CA PHE A 49 -3.60 1.86 22.59
C PHE A 49 -4.04 1.74 21.13
N SER A 50 -4.81 0.69 20.78
CA SER A 50 -5.38 0.51 19.45
C SER A 50 -6.34 1.64 19.08
N ILE A 51 -7.20 2.08 20.01
CA ILE A 51 -8.11 3.22 19.76
C ILE A 51 -7.30 4.50 19.54
N ALA A 52 -6.29 4.77 20.37
CA ALA A 52 -5.44 5.95 20.22
C ALA A 52 -4.66 5.94 18.89
N LEU A 53 -4.09 4.79 18.51
CA LEU A 53 -3.41 4.61 17.23
C LEU A 53 -4.36 4.78 16.05
N PHE A 54 -5.57 4.25 16.13
CA PHE A 54 -6.57 4.37 15.07
C PHE A 54 -6.87 5.84 14.75
N PHE A 55 -7.16 6.67 15.75
CA PHE A 55 -7.43 8.08 15.52
C PHE A 55 -6.20 8.84 15.00
N THR A 56 -5.01 8.49 15.48
CA THR A 56 -3.74 9.08 15.02
C THR A 56 -3.49 8.75 13.54
N LEU A 57 -3.62 7.48 13.16
CA LEU A 57 -3.44 7.01 11.80
C LEU A 57 -4.54 7.55 10.87
N LEU A 58 -5.79 7.64 11.33
CA LEU A 58 -6.88 8.23 10.55
C LEU A 58 -6.58 9.69 10.22
N LYS A 59 -6.13 10.47 11.20
CA LYS A 59 -5.76 11.87 10.99
C LYS A 59 -4.59 12.00 10.02
N LEU A 60 -3.60 11.12 10.13
CA LEU A 60 -2.47 11.06 9.20
C LEU A 60 -2.93 10.74 7.77
N THR A 61 -3.79 9.73 7.59
CA THR A 61 -4.30 9.33 6.27
C THR A 61 -5.11 10.46 5.64
N LEU A 62 -5.99 11.12 6.38
CA LEU A 62 -6.75 12.27 5.87
C LEU A 62 -5.85 13.47 5.51
N PHE A 63 -4.77 13.69 6.27
CA PHE A 63 -3.76 14.69 5.93
C PHE A 63 -3.03 14.35 4.63
N LEU A 64 -2.61 13.09 4.46
CA LEU A 64 -1.97 12.62 3.23
C LEU A 64 -2.90 12.74 2.02
N PHE A 65 -4.18 12.42 2.18
CA PHE A 65 -5.18 12.54 1.11
C PHE A 65 -5.26 13.97 0.61
N LYS A 66 -5.40 14.96 1.50
CA LYS A 66 -5.41 16.38 1.10
C LYS A 66 -4.14 16.81 0.36
N LYS A 67 -2.98 16.28 0.75
CA LYS A 67 -1.69 16.63 0.13
C LYS A 67 -1.49 15.95 -1.23
N LEU A 68 -2.01 14.75 -1.41
CA LEU A 68 -1.85 13.93 -2.60
C LEU A 68 -2.94 14.15 -3.63
N GLU A 69 -4.14 14.58 -3.22
CA GLU A 69 -5.26 14.91 -4.11
C GLU A 69 -4.84 15.88 -5.21
N HIS A 70 -4.01 16.88 -4.89
CA HIS A 70 -3.51 17.85 -5.88
C HIS A 70 -2.37 17.31 -6.77
N LYS A 71 -1.73 16.21 -6.39
CA LYS A 71 -0.58 15.63 -7.11
C LYS A 71 -0.96 14.42 -7.97
N TRP A 72 -2.06 13.77 -7.65
CA TRP A 72 -2.50 12.54 -8.27
C TRP A 72 -3.75 12.82 -9.12
N PRO A 73 -3.73 12.52 -10.42
CA PRO A 73 -4.87 12.76 -11.31
C PRO A 73 -5.93 11.67 -11.12
N VAL A 74 -6.62 11.67 -9.98
CA VAL A 74 -7.78 10.82 -9.70
C VAL A 74 -9.07 11.58 -9.99
N GLU A 75 -10.08 10.92 -10.56
CA GLU A 75 -11.32 11.59 -10.99
C GLU A 75 -12.18 11.98 -9.79
N HIS A 76 -12.18 11.13 -8.76
CA HIS A 76 -12.95 11.35 -7.55
C HIS A 76 -12.14 11.06 -6.29
N ARG A 77 -12.41 11.80 -5.22
CA ARG A 77 -11.73 11.65 -3.92
C ARG A 77 -11.76 10.24 -3.34
N TRP A 78 -12.86 9.52 -3.48
CA TRP A 78 -12.99 8.15 -2.97
C TRP A 78 -12.03 7.17 -3.69
N GLU A 79 -11.59 7.48 -4.92
CA GLU A 79 -10.64 6.65 -5.65
C GLU A 79 -9.26 6.64 -5.03
N MET A 80 -8.89 7.69 -4.29
CA MET A 80 -7.65 7.68 -3.50
C MET A 80 -7.62 6.48 -2.56
N ILE A 81 -8.75 6.10 -1.97
CA ILE A 81 -8.81 4.93 -1.08
C ILE A 81 -8.45 3.66 -1.86
N ARG A 82 -8.95 3.50 -3.09
CA ARG A 82 -8.56 2.37 -3.97
C ARG A 82 -7.07 2.36 -4.24
N VAL A 83 -6.50 3.51 -4.58
CA VAL A 83 -5.07 3.65 -4.87
C VAL A 83 -4.23 3.25 -3.65
N PHE A 84 -4.59 3.71 -2.45
CA PHE A 84 -3.90 3.34 -1.21
C PHE A 84 -4.03 1.85 -0.87
N ILE A 85 -5.19 1.24 -1.13
CA ILE A 85 -5.39 -0.22 -0.96
C ILE A 85 -4.45 -0.97 -1.91
N VAL A 86 -4.40 -0.58 -3.19
CA VAL A 86 -3.49 -1.20 -4.17
C VAL A 86 -2.04 -1.08 -3.71
N PHE A 87 -1.60 0.09 -3.25
CA PHE A 87 -0.24 0.25 -2.70
C PHE A 87 0.05 -0.64 -1.49
N ALA A 88 -0.91 -0.79 -0.58
CA ALA A 88 -0.75 -1.65 0.59
C ALA A 88 -0.62 -3.14 0.21
N VAL A 89 -1.45 -3.59 -0.73
CA VAL A 89 -1.43 -4.97 -1.23
C VAL A 89 -0.17 -5.24 -2.04
N THR A 90 0.23 -4.35 -2.96
CA THR A 90 1.41 -4.53 -3.80
C THR A 90 2.69 -4.54 -2.95
N GLY A 91 2.82 -3.62 -1.99
CA GLY A 91 3.98 -3.53 -1.11
C GLY A 91 4.13 -4.76 -0.20
N SER A 92 3.03 -5.25 0.37
CA SER A 92 3.06 -6.46 1.20
C SER A 92 3.38 -7.69 0.35
N SER A 93 2.78 -7.80 -0.83
CA SER A 93 2.94 -8.97 -1.72
C SER A 93 4.35 -9.05 -2.30
N SER A 94 4.97 -7.94 -2.69
CA SER A 94 6.34 -7.96 -3.26
C SER A 94 7.38 -8.48 -2.26
N MET A 95 7.23 -8.15 -0.97
CA MET A 95 8.09 -8.69 0.09
C MET A 95 7.88 -10.19 0.29
N LEU A 96 6.62 -10.67 0.21
CA LEU A 96 6.32 -12.10 0.34
C LEU A 96 6.88 -12.93 -0.83
N ILE A 97 6.89 -12.37 -2.04
CA ILE A 97 7.42 -13.03 -3.25
C ILE A 97 8.95 -13.02 -3.30
N GLY A 98 9.61 -12.00 -2.74
CA GLY A 98 11.07 -11.87 -2.86
C GLY A 98 11.86 -13.09 -2.32
N LYS A 99 11.45 -13.65 -1.17
CA LYS A 99 12.15 -14.80 -0.55
C LYS A 99 12.05 -16.08 -1.38
N PRO A 100 10.85 -16.56 -1.78
CA PRO A 100 10.75 -17.78 -2.57
C PRO A 100 11.45 -17.65 -3.92
N ILE A 101 11.42 -16.49 -4.57
CA ILE A 101 12.12 -16.31 -5.85
C ILE A 101 13.64 -16.45 -5.71
N ILE A 102 14.23 -15.87 -4.67
CA ILE A 102 15.69 -15.99 -4.43
C ILE A 102 16.07 -17.43 -4.11
N ALA A 103 15.26 -18.13 -3.30
CA ALA A 103 15.45 -19.54 -3.01
C ALA A 103 15.32 -20.41 -4.27
N LEU A 104 14.38 -20.10 -5.18
CA LEU A 104 14.21 -20.82 -6.46
C LEU A 104 15.41 -20.66 -7.39
N ILE A 105 16.11 -19.52 -7.34
CA ILE A 105 17.37 -19.28 -8.08
C ILE A 105 18.54 -20.02 -7.41
N GLY A 106 18.31 -20.72 -6.30
CA GLY A 106 19.32 -21.50 -5.58
C GLY A 106 20.20 -20.63 -4.67
N ILE A 107 19.80 -19.40 -4.37
CA ILE A 107 20.54 -18.49 -3.49
C ILE A 107 19.94 -18.58 -2.08
N THR A 108 20.79 -18.89 -1.11
CA THR A 108 20.45 -18.96 0.31
C THR A 108 21.35 -18.03 1.10
N LYS A 109 20.99 -17.72 2.34
CA LYS A 109 21.87 -16.97 3.24
C LYS A 109 23.17 -17.70 3.56
N GLU A 110 23.21 -19.00 3.30
CA GLU A 110 24.36 -19.86 3.58
C GLU A 110 25.39 -19.82 2.45
N ASN A 111 24.95 -19.56 1.21
CA ASN A 111 25.82 -19.58 0.03
C ASN A 111 26.20 -18.18 -0.50
N LEU A 112 25.60 -17.12 0.04
CA LEU A 112 25.88 -15.74 -0.34
C LEU A 112 26.10 -14.90 0.91
N ASN A 113 27.01 -13.93 0.83
CA ASN A 113 27.22 -12.96 1.91
C ASN A 113 25.89 -12.28 2.28
N ASP A 114 25.62 -12.14 3.59
CA ASP A 114 24.37 -11.57 4.11
C ASP A 114 24.00 -10.22 3.48
N VAL A 115 24.98 -9.35 3.28
CA VAL A 115 24.76 -8.01 2.68
C VAL A 115 24.31 -8.15 1.22
N LEU A 116 24.97 -9.02 0.45
CA LEU A 116 24.62 -9.26 -0.95
C LEU A 116 23.25 -9.94 -1.09
N TYR A 117 22.91 -10.85 -0.18
CA TYR A 117 21.59 -11.48 -0.13
C TYR A 117 20.48 -10.42 0.05
N TRP A 118 20.66 -9.50 0.99
CA TRP A 118 19.68 -8.44 1.23
C TRP A 118 19.56 -7.48 0.04
N ILE A 119 20.68 -7.11 -0.59
CA ILE A 119 20.67 -6.28 -1.82
C ILE A 119 19.87 -6.99 -2.91
N LEU A 120 20.13 -8.28 -3.16
CA LEU A 120 19.40 -9.07 -4.16
C LEU A 120 17.92 -9.15 -3.82
N TYR A 121 17.57 -9.38 -2.55
CA TYR A 121 16.19 -9.39 -2.07
C TYR A 121 15.44 -8.09 -2.35
N PHE A 122 16.08 -6.94 -2.14
CA PHE A 122 15.47 -5.66 -2.49
C PHE A 122 15.34 -5.48 -4.00
N ILE A 123 16.34 -5.87 -4.80
CA ILE A 123 16.27 -5.76 -6.27
C ILE A 123 15.13 -6.61 -6.81
N VAL A 124 15.05 -7.88 -6.42
CA VAL A 124 13.97 -8.80 -6.82
C VAL A 124 12.62 -8.24 -6.35
N GLY A 125 12.53 -7.80 -5.09
CA GLY A 125 11.31 -7.20 -4.54
C GLY A 125 10.84 -5.98 -5.35
N ILE A 126 11.74 -5.10 -5.78
CA ILE A 126 11.42 -3.94 -6.62
C ILE A 126 10.91 -4.37 -8.00
N ILE A 127 11.54 -5.37 -8.64
CA ILE A 127 11.11 -5.87 -9.95
C ILE A 127 9.69 -6.44 -9.86
N PHE A 128 9.39 -7.27 -8.85
CA PHE A 128 8.05 -7.80 -8.67
C PHE A 128 7.05 -6.73 -8.26
N TYR A 129 7.46 -5.74 -7.47
CA TYR A 129 6.60 -4.62 -7.10
C TYR A 129 6.06 -3.88 -8.33
N GLN A 130 6.91 -3.66 -9.34
CA GLN A 130 6.52 -3.03 -10.61
C GLN A 130 5.41 -3.82 -11.33
N ILE A 131 5.63 -5.11 -11.55
CA ILE A 131 4.67 -6.01 -12.20
C ILE A 131 3.34 -6.06 -11.41
N LEU A 132 3.42 -6.20 -10.09
CA LEU A 132 2.26 -6.25 -9.22
C LEU A 132 1.48 -4.94 -9.23
N LEU A 133 2.17 -3.80 -9.23
CA LEU A 133 1.55 -2.47 -9.22
C LEU A 133 0.65 -2.26 -10.43
N VAL A 134 1.11 -2.64 -11.62
CA VAL A 134 0.29 -2.59 -12.84
C VAL A 134 -0.85 -3.59 -12.80
N THR A 135 -0.57 -4.82 -12.36
CA THR A 135 -1.55 -5.91 -12.29
C THR A 135 -2.71 -5.56 -11.35
N PHE A 136 -2.41 -5.15 -10.12
CA PHE A 136 -3.43 -4.71 -9.18
C PHE A 136 -4.07 -3.39 -9.59
N GLY A 137 -3.32 -2.47 -10.20
CA GLY A 137 -3.89 -1.27 -10.82
C GLY A 137 -4.96 -1.61 -11.84
N TRP A 138 -4.72 -2.60 -12.70
CA TRP A 138 -5.70 -3.11 -13.65
C TRP A 138 -6.91 -3.77 -12.98
N LEU A 139 -6.67 -4.66 -12.00
CA LEU A 139 -7.75 -5.36 -11.26
C LEU A 139 -8.71 -4.39 -10.54
N PHE A 140 -8.19 -3.26 -10.04
CA PHE A 140 -8.98 -2.24 -9.32
C PHE A 140 -9.51 -1.11 -10.22
N GLY A 141 -9.32 -1.22 -11.55
CA GLY A 141 -9.82 -0.25 -12.54
C GLY A 141 -9.05 1.08 -12.55
N GLN A 142 -7.78 1.07 -12.14
CA GLN A 142 -6.88 2.23 -12.05
C GLN A 142 -5.60 2.03 -12.89
N PHE A 143 -5.66 1.21 -13.94
CA PHE A 143 -4.50 0.86 -14.78
C PHE A 143 -3.74 2.09 -15.29
N LYS A 144 -4.44 3.07 -15.88
CA LYS A 144 -3.82 4.27 -16.46
C LYS A 144 -3.05 5.06 -15.41
N PHE A 145 -3.60 5.20 -14.20
CA PHE A 145 -2.93 5.87 -13.09
C PHE A 145 -1.63 5.15 -12.71
N PHE A 146 -1.69 3.83 -12.51
CA PHE A 146 -0.53 3.06 -12.07
C PHE A 146 0.52 2.87 -13.16
N TRP A 147 0.12 2.78 -14.44
CA TRP A 147 1.03 2.74 -15.57
C TRP A 147 1.86 4.02 -15.69
N GLU A 148 1.23 5.18 -15.56
CA GLU A 148 1.95 6.46 -15.56
C GLU A 148 2.81 6.64 -14.29
N PHE A 149 2.34 6.13 -13.14
CA PHE A 149 3.11 6.11 -11.92
C PHE A 149 4.39 5.26 -12.05
N GLU A 150 4.27 4.06 -12.62
CA GLU A 150 5.39 3.15 -12.88
C GLU A 150 6.38 3.75 -13.87
N LYS A 151 5.91 4.27 -15.01
CA LYS A 151 6.78 4.97 -15.99
C LYS A 151 7.56 6.10 -15.33
N LYS A 152 6.90 6.90 -14.50
CA LYS A 152 7.54 8.00 -13.76
C LYS A 152 8.60 7.47 -12.79
N MET A 153 8.38 6.31 -12.18
CA MET A 153 9.35 5.67 -11.30
C MET A 153 10.54 5.09 -12.08
N LEU A 154 10.30 4.40 -13.21
CA LEU A 154 11.35 3.85 -14.07
C LEU A 154 12.24 4.94 -14.68
N ARG A 155 11.67 6.08 -15.10
CA ARG A 155 12.45 7.26 -15.54
C ARG A 155 13.41 7.77 -14.47
N ARG A 156 12.99 7.77 -13.20
CA ARG A 156 13.84 8.20 -12.06
C ARG A 156 14.98 7.23 -11.77
N PHE A 157 14.79 5.95 -12.09
CA PHE A 157 15.84 4.94 -12.00
C PHE A 157 16.77 4.90 -13.22
N GLY A 158 16.60 5.81 -14.20
CA GLY A 158 17.42 5.84 -15.41
C GLY A 158 17.09 4.74 -16.42
N LEU A 159 15.98 4.02 -16.22
CA LEU A 159 15.51 2.92 -17.08
C LEU A 159 14.58 3.41 -18.21
N GLU A 160 14.64 4.70 -18.55
CA GLU A 160 13.78 5.33 -19.56
C GLU A 160 13.88 4.64 -20.94
N ARG A 161 15.03 4.03 -21.26
CA ARG A 161 15.26 3.31 -22.51
C ARG A 161 14.32 2.12 -22.73
N PHE A 162 13.74 1.55 -21.67
CA PHE A 162 12.82 0.41 -21.75
C PHE A 162 11.34 0.82 -21.91
N LEU A 163 11.05 2.12 -21.98
CA LEU A 163 9.68 2.66 -22.05
C LEU A 163 9.26 3.18 -23.43
N ASN A 164 10.14 3.05 -24.43
CA ASN A 164 9.92 3.49 -25.82
C ASN A 164 9.19 2.44 -26.65
#